data_AF-A0A7L0YCN6-F1
#
_entry.id   AF-A0A7L0YCN6-F1
#
_cell.length_a   1.000
_cell.length_b   1.000
_cell.length_c   1.000
_cell.angle_alpha   90.00
_cell.angle_beta   90.00
_cell.angle_gamma   90.00
#
_symmetry.space_group_name_H-M   'P 1'
#
loop_
_entity.id
_entity.type
_entity.pdbx_description
1 polymer ?
#
loop_
_entity_poly.entity_id
_entity_poly.type
_entity_poly.pdbx_seq_one_letter_code
_entity_poly.pdbx_strand_id
1 'polypeptide(L)'
;KVIANDTEFQPELSAAGSRLAVVKFTMRGCGPCLRIAPAFNALSNKYPQATFLEVDVHQCQGTAATNNISATPTFLFFRNKVRIDQYQGADAVGLEDKIKQHLENDPGNSEDTDIPKGYMDLLPFINKAGCECLNESDEHGFENCLRKDSSYLESDCDEQLLITVAFSQPVKLYSMKLQGPDNGQGPKYIKIFINLPRSMDFEEAERSEPTQALELGPEDIKEDGIIQLRYVKFQNVNSVTLFVQSNHGDEETTRITYFTFIGTPVQATNMNDFKRV
;
A
#
# COMPACT_ATOMS: atom_id res chain seq x y z
N LYS A 1 -2.04 13.60 19.95
CA LYS A 1 -3.35 13.95 20.59
C LYS A 1 -3.80 12.78 21.46
N VAL A 2 -4.33 13.05 22.65
CA VAL A 2 -4.89 12.02 23.54
C VAL A 2 -6.38 11.85 23.24
N ILE A 3 -6.83 10.61 23.11
CA ILE A 3 -8.23 10.24 22.92
C ILE A 3 -8.84 9.98 24.29
N ALA A 4 -9.86 10.76 24.69
CA ALA A 4 -10.38 10.72 26.05
C ALA A 4 -11.40 9.59 26.29
N ASN A 5 -12.07 9.12 25.23
CA ASN A 5 -13.09 8.07 25.28
C ASN A 5 -13.30 7.44 23.89
N ASP A 6 -14.04 6.32 23.85
CA ASP A 6 -14.30 5.56 22.62
C ASP A 6 -14.93 6.38 21.48
N THR A 7 -15.77 7.38 21.78
CA THR A 7 -16.49 8.12 20.74
C THR A 7 -15.61 9.09 19.97
N GLU A 8 -14.46 9.48 20.53
CA GLU A 8 -13.51 10.40 19.90
C GLU A 8 -12.57 9.70 18.91
N PHE A 9 -12.37 8.39 19.02
CA PHE A 9 -11.37 7.69 18.22
C PHE A 9 -11.66 7.77 16.71
N GLN A 10 -12.90 7.47 16.30
CA GLN A 10 -13.29 7.44 14.89
C GLN A 10 -13.28 8.80 14.19
N PRO A 11 -13.78 9.89 14.80
CA PRO A 11 -13.63 11.24 14.26
C PRO A 11 -12.16 11.63 14.04
N GLU A 12 -11.28 11.37 15.02
CA GLU A 12 -9.85 11.73 14.90
C GLU A 12 -9.14 10.90 13.84
N LEU A 13 -9.43 9.59 13.79
CA LEU A 13 -8.91 8.73 12.73
C LEU A 13 -9.41 9.16 11.35
N SER A 14 -10.67 9.62 11.26
CA SER A 14 -11.23 10.14 10.01
C SER A 14 -10.59 11.47 9.60
N ALA A 15 -10.27 12.33 10.55
CA ALA A 15 -9.60 13.62 10.31
C ALA A 15 -8.13 13.46 9.86
N ALA A 16 -7.51 12.30 10.09
CA ALA A 16 -6.20 11.99 9.53
C ALA A 16 -6.24 11.95 7.99
N GLY A 17 -7.35 11.47 7.41
CA GLY A 17 -7.52 11.37 5.95
C GLY A 17 -6.56 10.35 5.32
N SER A 18 -5.85 10.78 4.27
CA SER A 18 -4.81 10.03 3.57
C SER A 18 -3.47 9.99 4.33
N ARG A 19 -3.27 10.88 5.32
CA ARG A 19 -2.04 10.92 6.10
C ARG A 19 -1.91 9.68 6.99
N LEU A 20 -0.67 9.26 7.21
CA LEU A 20 -0.37 8.22 8.19
C LEU A 20 -0.88 8.62 9.59
N ALA A 21 -1.68 7.76 10.22
CA ALA A 21 -2.05 7.88 11.63
C ALA A 21 -1.35 6.81 12.47
N VAL A 22 -0.56 7.23 13.46
CA VAL A 22 0.17 6.36 14.40
C VAL A 22 -0.54 6.40 15.74
N VAL A 23 -1.19 5.30 16.11
CA VAL A 23 -2.03 5.20 17.31
C VAL A 23 -1.32 4.37 18.37
N LYS A 24 -0.86 5.01 19.44
CA LYS A 24 -0.28 4.34 20.62
C LYS A 24 -1.38 3.94 21.59
N PHE A 25 -1.60 2.64 21.75
CA PHE A 25 -2.37 2.06 22.83
C PHE A 25 -1.51 1.90 24.08
N THR A 26 -1.94 2.50 25.18
CA THR A 26 -1.20 2.61 26.44
C THR A 26 -2.10 2.24 27.62
N MET A 27 -1.50 2.11 28.81
CA MET A 27 -2.19 1.83 30.05
C MET A 27 -1.49 2.54 31.23
N ARG A 28 -2.25 3.04 32.19
CA ARG A 28 -1.70 3.56 33.45
C ARG A 28 -0.91 2.48 34.21
N GLY A 29 0.24 2.87 34.77
CA GLY A 29 1.10 1.96 35.54
C GLY A 29 1.93 0.98 34.68
N CYS A 30 1.83 1.07 33.35
CA CYS A 30 2.65 0.29 32.43
C CYS A 30 4.07 0.89 32.34
N GLY A 31 5.05 0.25 32.97
CA GLY A 31 6.46 0.66 32.93
C GLY A 31 7.02 0.84 31.50
N PRO A 32 6.83 -0.12 30.58
CA PRO A 32 7.23 0.04 29.18
C PRO A 32 6.57 1.24 28.48
N CYS A 33 5.29 1.52 28.77
CA CYS A 33 4.55 2.65 28.22
C CYS A 33 5.13 3.99 28.69
N LEU A 34 5.54 4.08 29.96
CA LEU A 34 6.24 5.25 30.50
C LEU A 34 7.60 5.46 29.83
N ARG A 35 8.34 4.39 29.55
CA ARG A 35 9.65 4.48 28.88
C ARG A 35 9.55 5.00 27.44
N ILE A 36 8.55 4.56 26.69
CA ILE A 36 8.41 4.93 25.27
C ILE A 36 7.72 6.31 25.08
N ALA A 37 7.02 6.83 26.09
CA ALA A 37 6.24 8.06 25.97
C ALA A 37 7.07 9.31 25.55
N PRO A 38 8.27 9.57 26.10
CA PRO A 38 9.10 10.69 25.66
C PRO A 38 9.53 10.57 24.20
N ALA A 39 9.89 9.35 23.77
CA ALA A 39 10.25 9.08 22.37
C ALA A 39 9.05 9.28 21.45
N PHE A 40 7.86 8.79 21.82
CA PHE A 40 6.64 8.99 21.04
C PHE A 40 6.31 10.49 20.84
N ASN A 41 6.45 11.30 21.90
CA ASN A 41 6.27 12.76 21.81
C ASN A 41 7.34 13.42 20.93
N ALA A 42 8.59 12.98 21.02
CA ALA A 42 9.66 13.47 20.14
C ALA A 42 9.37 13.12 18.67
N LEU A 43 8.93 11.90 18.39
CA LEU A 43 8.55 11.44 17.05
C LEU A 43 7.36 12.23 16.50
N SER A 44 6.36 12.56 17.32
CA SER A 44 5.23 13.38 16.87
C SER A 44 5.64 14.80 16.45
N ASN A 45 6.68 15.35 17.09
CA ASN A 45 7.24 16.66 16.68
C ASN A 45 8.13 16.53 15.45
N LYS A 46 8.84 15.41 15.32
CA LYS A 46 9.75 15.12 14.19
C LYS A 46 8.99 14.85 12.89
N TYR A 47 7.81 14.24 12.98
CA TYR A 47 6.99 13.84 11.83
C TYR A 47 5.62 14.54 11.82
N PRO A 48 5.57 15.89 11.66
CA PRO A 48 4.31 16.64 11.71
C PRO A 48 3.33 16.30 10.57
N GLN A 49 3.80 15.64 9.51
CA GLN A 49 2.95 15.13 8.43
C GLN A 49 2.09 13.93 8.84
N ALA A 50 2.47 13.20 9.89
CA ALA A 50 1.68 12.09 10.43
C ALA A 50 0.83 12.53 11.63
N THR A 51 -0.32 11.88 11.80
CA THR A 51 -1.22 12.10 12.94
C THR A 51 -0.89 11.14 14.07
N PHE A 52 -0.41 11.65 15.21
CA PHE A 52 -0.10 10.84 16.38
C PHE A 52 -1.26 10.85 17.37
N LEU A 53 -1.82 9.68 17.67
CA LEU A 53 -2.90 9.49 18.64
C LEU A 53 -2.42 8.64 19.82
N GLU A 54 -2.93 8.92 21.00
CA GLU A 54 -2.69 8.14 22.21
C GLU A 54 -4.04 7.69 22.79
N VAL A 55 -4.19 6.39 23.03
CA VAL A 55 -5.42 5.75 23.49
C VAL A 55 -5.12 4.95 24.75
N ASP A 56 -5.72 5.30 25.88
CA ASP A 56 -5.65 4.48 27.09
C ASP A 56 -6.67 3.33 27.01
N VAL A 57 -6.20 2.08 27.12
CA VAL A 57 -7.03 0.88 26.93
C VAL A 57 -8.12 0.71 28.00
N HIS A 58 -8.00 1.38 29.16
CA HIS A 58 -9.03 1.36 30.19
C HIS A 58 -10.07 2.46 30.01
N GLN A 59 -9.70 3.58 29.39
CA GLN A 59 -10.63 4.67 29.07
C GLN A 59 -11.40 4.41 27.78
N CYS A 60 -10.77 3.73 26.81
CA CYS A 60 -11.34 3.41 25.50
C CYS A 60 -11.42 1.89 25.29
N GLN A 61 -12.19 1.20 26.15
CA GLN A 61 -12.24 -0.26 26.16
C GLN A 61 -12.83 -0.83 24.87
N GLY A 62 -13.87 -0.19 24.32
CA GLY A 62 -14.47 -0.63 23.06
C GLY A 62 -13.47 -0.54 21.91
N THR A 63 -12.76 0.58 21.81
CA THR A 63 -11.73 0.83 20.81
C THR A 63 -10.59 -0.18 20.93
N ALA A 64 -10.09 -0.42 22.15
CA ALA A 64 -9.04 -1.41 22.40
C ALA A 64 -9.48 -2.83 22.00
N ALA A 65 -10.71 -3.21 22.34
CA ALA A 65 -11.29 -4.51 21.97
C ALA A 65 -11.44 -4.66 20.45
N THR A 66 -12.03 -3.67 19.77
CA THR A 66 -12.21 -3.67 18.30
C THR A 66 -10.87 -3.75 17.55
N ASN A 67 -9.81 -3.18 18.12
CA ASN A 67 -8.48 -3.22 17.54
C ASN A 67 -7.62 -4.41 18.00
N ASN A 68 -8.21 -5.37 18.73
CA ASN A 68 -7.56 -6.58 19.23
C ASN A 68 -6.29 -6.31 20.05
N ILE A 69 -6.31 -5.28 20.89
CA ILE A 69 -5.16 -4.91 21.70
C ILE A 69 -5.02 -5.86 22.89
N SER A 70 -3.99 -6.70 22.87
CA SER A 70 -3.70 -7.71 23.92
C SER A 70 -2.56 -7.31 24.87
N ALA A 71 -1.78 -6.29 24.51
CA ALA A 71 -0.64 -5.82 25.30
C ALA A 71 -0.37 -4.33 25.07
N THR A 72 0.29 -3.68 26.03
CA THR A 72 0.72 -2.28 25.92
C THR A 72 2.22 -2.14 26.22
N PRO A 73 2.93 -1.22 25.54
CA PRO A 73 2.44 -0.38 24.45
C PRO A 73 2.31 -1.17 23.13
N THR A 74 1.22 -0.91 22.41
CA THR A 74 1.01 -1.38 21.03
C THR A 74 0.74 -0.17 20.16
N PHE A 75 1.36 -0.13 18.99
CA PHE A 75 1.24 0.94 18.02
C PHE A 75 0.56 0.38 16.79
N LEU A 76 -0.56 0.98 16.42
CA LEU A 76 -1.26 0.65 15.19
C LEU A 76 -1.08 1.78 14.18
N PHE A 77 -0.79 1.41 12.95
CA PHE A 77 -0.61 2.33 11.83
C PHE A 77 -1.86 2.27 10.97
N PHE A 78 -2.44 3.42 10.69
CA PHE A 78 -3.62 3.54 9.85
C PHE A 78 -3.39 4.51 8.71
N ARG A 79 -4.03 4.22 7.58
CA ARG A 79 -4.18 5.13 6.45
C ARG A 79 -5.58 4.96 5.88
N ASN A 80 -6.26 6.06 5.58
CA ASN A 80 -7.67 6.01 5.12
C ASN A 80 -8.57 5.15 6.01
N LYS A 81 -8.34 5.20 7.34
CA LYS A 81 -9.04 4.41 8.39
C LYS A 81 -8.81 2.90 8.34
N VAL A 82 -7.92 2.43 7.47
CA VAL A 82 -7.54 1.03 7.36
C VAL A 82 -6.25 0.82 8.14
N ARG A 83 -6.20 -0.22 8.98
CA ARG A 83 -4.97 -0.63 9.66
C ARG A 83 -4.01 -1.22 8.63
N ILE A 84 -2.84 -0.60 8.46
CA ILE A 84 -1.82 -1.01 7.50
C ILE A 84 -0.63 -1.72 8.16
N ASP A 85 -0.40 -1.50 9.46
CA ASP A 85 0.68 -2.17 10.20
C ASP A 85 0.42 -2.15 11.72
N GLN A 86 1.18 -2.96 12.44
CA GLN A 86 1.20 -3.03 13.89
C GLN A 86 2.63 -3.21 14.40
N TYR A 87 2.98 -2.52 15.47
CA TYR A 87 4.24 -2.67 16.19
C TYR A 87 3.97 -2.77 17.68
N GLN A 88 4.64 -3.68 18.38
CA GLN A 88 4.42 -3.93 19.80
C GLN A 88 5.73 -3.83 20.57
N GLY A 89 5.69 -3.18 21.73
CA GLY A 89 6.83 -3.04 22.63
C GLY A 89 7.38 -1.63 22.73
N ALA A 90 8.30 -1.43 23.68
CA ALA A 90 8.84 -0.12 24.04
C ALA A 90 10.25 0.08 23.47
N ASP A 91 10.41 -0.16 22.17
CA ASP A 91 11.63 0.17 21.42
C ASP A 91 11.35 1.35 20.47
N ALA A 92 12.05 2.45 20.70
CA ALA A 92 11.87 3.70 19.97
C ALA A 92 12.45 3.64 18.56
N VAL A 93 13.53 2.88 18.37
CA VAL A 93 14.23 2.78 17.09
C VAL A 93 13.35 2.00 16.11
N GLY A 94 12.90 0.80 16.50
CA GLY A 94 12.00 0.01 15.66
C GLY A 94 10.68 0.71 15.36
N LEU A 95 10.13 1.47 16.32
CA LEU A 95 8.95 2.30 16.08
C LEU A 95 9.21 3.38 15.02
N GLU A 96 10.33 4.08 15.13
CA GLU A 96 10.71 5.13 14.18
C GLU A 96 10.96 4.56 12.77
N ASP A 97 11.61 3.40 12.66
CA ASP A 97 11.86 2.74 11.38
C ASP A 97 10.54 2.36 10.69
N LYS A 98 9.55 1.87 11.45
CA LYS A 98 8.19 1.64 10.93
C LYS A 98 7.52 2.94 10.48
N ILE A 99 7.66 4.02 11.24
CA ILE A 99 7.12 5.34 10.85
C ILE A 99 7.74 5.79 9.53
N LYS A 100 9.07 5.72 9.39
CA LYS A 100 9.77 6.08 8.14
C LYS A 100 9.32 5.21 6.97
N GLN A 101 9.26 3.88 7.16
CA GLN A 101 8.79 2.95 6.14
C GLN A 101 7.40 3.34 5.62
N HIS A 102 6.47 3.71 6.50
CA HIS A 102 5.12 4.09 6.09
C HIS A 102 5.03 5.54 5.60
N LEU A 103 5.98 6.40 5.95
CA LEU A 103 6.09 7.77 5.46
C LEU A 103 6.75 7.89 4.08
N GLU A 104 7.73 7.05 3.77
CA GLU A 104 8.32 6.95 2.42
C GLU A 104 7.25 6.53 1.39
N ASN A 105 6.28 5.74 1.83
CA ASN A 105 5.11 5.33 1.06
C ASN A 105 3.89 6.24 1.32
N ASP A 106 4.07 7.42 1.93
CA ASP A 106 2.99 8.39 2.19
C ASP A 106 2.95 9.40 1.03
N PRO A 107 1.83 9.52 0.29
CA PRO A 107 1.72 10.46 -0.82
C PRO A 107 1.75 11.95 -0.40
N GLY A 108 2.06 12.24 0.87
CA GLY A 108 2.04 13.58 1.45
C GLY A 108 0.63 14.14 1.59
N ASN A 109 0.52 15.34 2.15
CA ASN A 109 -0.74 16.08 2.30
C ASN A 109 -1.34 16.57 0.97
N SER A 110 -0.82 16.08 -0.16
CA SER A 110 -1.55 15.99 -1.40
C SER A 110 -2.79 15.18 -1.07
N GLU A 111 -3.96 15.80 -1.07
CA GLU A 111 -5.14 15.01 -1.40
C GLU A 111 -4.74 14.24 -2.65
N ASP A 112 -4.67 12.91 -2.57
CA ASP A 112 -4.49 12.06 -3.74
C ASP A 112 -5.81 12.23 -4.50
N THR A 113 -5.95 13.38 -5.18
CA THR A 113 -7.16 13.80 -5.91
C THR A 113 -7.53 12.76 -6.96
N ASP A 114 -6.52 12.00 -7.34
CA ASP A 114 -6.53 10.92 -8.31
C ASP A 114 -7.10 9.63 -7.71
N ILE A 115 -7.01 9.40 -6.39
CA ILE A 115 -7.59 8.21 -5.76
C ILE A 115 -9.05 8.50 -5.39
N PRO A 116 -10.03 7.79 -5.97
CA PRO A 116 -11.42 8.04 -5.65
C PRO A 116 -11.70 7.74 -4.17
N LYS A 117 -12.59 8.54 -3.56
CA LYS A 117 -12.97 8.39 -2.15
C LYS A 117 -13.38 6.95 -1.82
N GLY A 118 -12.72 6.38 -0.83
CA GLY A 118 -12.98 5.01 -0.36
C GLY A 118 -11.97 3.97 -0.87
N TYR A 119 -11.06 4.35 -1.77
CA TYR A 119 -9.91 3.54 -2.16
C TYR A 119 -8.62 4.10 -1.57
N MET A 120 -7.56 3.30 -1.63
CA MET A 120 -6.22 3.67 -1.16
C MET A 120 -5.15 3.02 -2.04
N ASP A 121 -3.96 3.60 -2.00
CA ASP A 121 -2.75 2.96 -2.49
C ASP A 121 -2.51 1.65 -1.71
N LEU A 122 -2.33 0.54 -2.45
CA LEU A 122 -2.14 -0.79 -1.90
C LEU A 122 -0.67 -1.18 -1.70
N LEU A 123 0.28 -0.30 -2.00
CA LEU A 123 1.71 -0.49 -1.75
C LEU A 123 2.03 -0.97 -0.32
N PRO A 124 1.37 -0.48 0.76
CA PRO A 124 1.60 -1.00 2.11
C PRO A 124 1.22 -2.48 2.30
N PHE A 125 0.36 -3.02 1.43
CA PHE A 125 -0.06 -4.42 1.46
C PHE A 125 0.78 -5.32 0.56
N ILE A 126 1.76 -4.79 -0.18
CA ILE A 126 2.64 -5.60 -1.02
C ILE A 126 3.66 -6.34 -0.15
N ASN A 127 3.67 -7.67 -0.26
CA ASN A 127 4.69 -8.53 0.33
C ASN A 127 5.88 -8.64 -0.64
N LYS A 128 6.87 -7.75 -0.49
CA LYS A 128 8.06 -7.71 -1.36
C LYS A 128 8.80 -9.04 -1.47
N ALA A 129 8.90 -9.80 -0.37
CA ALA A 129 9.57 -11.10 -0.36
C ALA A 129 8.84 -12.19 -1.18
N GLY A 130 7.57 -11.97 -1.50
CA GLY A 130 6.78 -12.83 -2.40
C GLY A 130 6.58 -12.25 -3.79
N CYS A 131 7.24 -11.13 -4.12
CA CYS A 131 7.22 -10.56 -5.46
C CYS A 131 8.35 -11.17 -6.31
N GLU A 132 8.12 -11.24 -7.61
CA GLU A 132 9.07 -11.78 -8.59
C GLU A 132 8.93 -10.95 -9.87
N CYS A 133 10.05 -10.63 -10.51
CA CYS A 133 10.06 -9.98 -11.82
C CYS A 133 10.97 -10.76 -12.77
N LEU A 134 10.44 -11.19 -13.90
CA LEU A 134 11.23 -11.84 -14.95
C LEU A 134 11.58 -10.81 -16.03
N ASN A 135 12.79 -10.98 -16.59
CA ASN A 135 13.41 -10.06 -17.55
C ASN A 135 13.65 -8.65 -17.00
N GLU A 136 13.83 -8.50 -15.68
CA GLU A 136 14.31 -7.23 -15.12
C GLU A 136 15.81 -7.06 -15.31
N SER A 137 16.25 -5.82 -15.57
CA SER A 137 17.66 -5.47 -15.63
C SER A 137 18.33 -5.57 -14.25
N ASP A 138 19.59 -6.03 -14.23
CA ASP A 138 20.43 -6.09 -13.02
C ASP A 138 20.59 -4.72 -12.33
N GLU A 139 20.57 -3.62 -13.07
CA GLU A 139 20.72 -2.26 -12.54
C GLU A 139 19.38 -1.61 -12.16
N HIS A 140 18.30 -2.04 -12.80
CA HIS A 140 16.99 -1.39 -12.77
C HIS A 140 15.87 -2.39 -12.48
N GLY A 141 15.91 -3.01 -11.29
CA GLY A 141 14.94 -4.01 -10.85
C GLY A 141 13.59 -3.46 -10.40
N PHE A 142 12.64 -4.35 -10.16
CA PHE A 142 11.23 -4.09 -9.86
C PHE A 142 11.01 -3.20 -8.63
N GLU A 143 11.85 -3.30 -7.60
CA GLU A 143 11.69 -2.46 -6.41
C GLU A 143 11.81 -0.96 -6.68
N ASN A 144 12.48 -0.59 -7.77
CA ASN A 144 12.70 0.80 -8.15
C ASN A 144 11.38 1.46 -8.59
N CYS A 145 10.55 0.77 -9.40
CA CYS A 145 9.28 1.33 -9.85
C CYS A 145 8.19 1.36 -8.76
N LEU A 146 8.46 0.87 -7.55
CA LEU A 146 7.55 1.02 -6.41
C LEU A 146 7.72 2.36 -5.67
N ARG A 147 8.72 3.16 -6.05
CA ARG A 147 9.06 4.45 -5.42
C ARG A 147 8.68 5.59 -6.36
N LYS A 148 8.19 6.70 -5.80
CA LYS A 148 7.98 7.95 -6.56
C LYS A 148 9.26 8.80 -6.53
N ASP A 149 10.34 8.27 -7.11
CA ASP A 149 11.61 8.98 -7.27
C ASP A 149 12.11 8.85 -8.72
N SER A 150 13.40 9.12 -8.96
CA SER A 150 13.99 9.03 -10.30
C SER A 150 14.42 7.61 -10.70
N SER A 151 14.24 6.61 -9.83
CA SER A 151 14.52 5.22 -10.13
C SER A 151 13.41 4.61 -10.99
N TYR A 152 13.72 3.54 -11.72
CA TYR A 152 12.78 2.89 -12.62
C TYR A 152 13.11 1.41 -12.74
N LEU A 153 12.12 0.63 -13.20
CA LEU A 153 12.27 -0.73 -13.71
C LEU A 153 12.52 -0.66 -15.21
N GLU A 154 13.48 -1.43 -15.70
CA GLU A 154 13.76 -1.60 -17.13
C GLU A 154 13.90 -3.09 -17.46
N SER A 155 13.42 -3.48 -18.64
CA SER A 155 13.60 -4.82 -19.15
C SER A 155 15.01 -5.05 -19.72
N ASP A 156 15.53 -6.27 -19.60
CA ASP A 156 16.93 -6.56 -19.93
C ASP A 156 17.14 -6.98 -21.40
N CYS A 157 16.40 -7.98 -21.87
CA CYS A 157 16.67 -8.59 -23.18
C CYS A 157 15.76 -8.09 -24.31
N ASP A 158 14.50 -7.81 -23.99
CA ASP A 158 13.45 -7.40 -24.93
C ASP A 158 12.39 -6.58 -24.19
N GLU A 159 11.33 -6.14 -24.87
CA GLU A 159 10.30 -5.28 -24.29
C GLU A 159 9.37 -5.98 -23.29
N GLN A 160 9.45 -7.31 -23.15
CA GLN A 160 8.55 -8.07 -22.31
C GLN A 160 8.97 -8.02 -20.84
N LEU A 161 8.01 -7.88 -19.94
CA LEU A 161 8.23 -8.00 -18.49
C LEU A 161 7.14 -8.87 -17.88
N LEU A 162 7.51 -9.68 -16.89
CA LEU A 162 6.55 -10.47 -16.13
C LEU A 162 6.70 -10.15 -14.64
N ILE A 163 5.77 -9.35 -14.12
CA ILE A 163 5.81 -8.79 -12.77
C ILE A 163 4.76 -9.50 -11.92
N THR A 164 5.18 -10.30 -10.95
CA THR A 164 4.30 -10.93 -9.96
C THR A 164 4.37 -10.16 -8.65
N VAL A 165 3.21 -9.70 -8.19
CA VAL A 165 3.02 -8.99 -6.92
C VAL A 165 2.21 -9.87 -5.99
N ALA A 166 2.78 -10.22 -4.84
CA ALA A 166 2.07 -10.85 -3.74
C ALA A 166 1.58 -9.80 -2.74
N PHE A 167 0.37 -9.97 -2.21
CA PHE A 167 -0.16 -9.17 -1.12
C PHE A 167 -0.05 -9.91 0.21
N SER A 168 0.19 -9.18 1.29
CA SER A 168 0.26 -9.69 2.66
C SER A 168 -1.10 -10.12 3.21
N GLN A 169 -2.19 -9.68 2.57
CA GLN A 169 -3.56 -10.06 2.84
C GLN A 169 -4.41 -9.90 1.57
N PRO A 170 -5.58 -10.56 1.48
CA PRO A 170 -6.43 -10.41 0.31
C PRO A 170 -6.93 -8.97 0.12
N VAL A 171 -6.84 -8.47 -1.11
CA VAL A 171 -7.28 -7.12 -1.52
C VAL A 171 -8.31 -7.16 -2.64
N LYS A 172 -8.95 -6.01 -2.87
CA LYS A 172 -9.83 -5.71 -4.00
C LYS A 172 -9.14 -4.66 -4.84
N LEU A 173 -8.91 -4.95 -6.13
CA LEU A 173 -8.26 -4.01 -7.04
C LEU A 173 -9.33 -3.22 -7.81
N TYR A 174 -9.25 -1.89 -7.74
CA TYR A 174 -10.17 -1.00 -8.43
C TYR A 174 -9.51 -0.40 -9.67
N SER A 175 -8.30 0.13 -9.51
CA SER A 175 -7.49 0.68 -10.59
C SER A 175 -6.01 0.44 -10.31
N MET A 176 -5.15 0.82 -11.24
CA MET A 176 -3.70 0.85 -11.05
C MET A 176 -3.11 2.10 -11.69
N LYS A 177 -1.93 2.49 -11.23
CA LYS A 177 -1.05 3.42 -11.95
C LYS A 177 0.11 2.60 -12.51
N LEU A 178 0.42 2.79 -13.78
CA LEU A 178 1.56 2.17 -14.45
C LEU A 178 2.18 3.21 -15.37
N GLN A 179 3.17 3.91 -14.84
CA GLN A 179 3.76 5.06 -15.48
C GLN A 179 4.99 4.65 -16.27
N GLY A 180 5.18 5.31 -17.41
CA GLY A 180 6.32 5.09 -18.29
C GLY A 180 6.86 6.41 -18.82
N PRO A 181 8.04 6.41 -19.45
CA PRO A 181 8.58 7.59 -20.11
C PRO A 181 7.83 7.92 -21.42
N ASP A 182 7.77 9.21 -21.75
CA ASP A 182 7.18 9.72 -23.00
C ASP A 182 8.05 9.49 -24.25
N ASN A 183 9.13 8.71 -24.14
CA ASN A 183 10.07 8.43 -25.22
C ASN A 183 9.74 7.16 -26.03
N GLY A 184 8.59 6.54 -25.77
CA GLY A 184 8.16 5.30 -26.45
C GLY A 184 8.42 4.02 -25.65
N GLN A 185 9.28 4.04 -24.64
CA GLN A 185 9.58 2.84 -23.83
C GLN A 185 8.49 2.51 -22.80
N GLY A 186 7.42 3.31 -22.68
CA GLY A 186 6.31 3.02 -21.78
C GLY A 186 5.50 1.79 -22.21
N PRO A 187 4.90 1.05 -21.26
CA PRO A 187 4.14 -0.17 -21.55
C PRO A 187 2.85 0.14 -22.33
N LYS A 188 2.52 -0.69 -23.33
CA LYS A 188 1.33 -0.52 -24.18
C LYS A 188 0.33 -1.65 -24.01
N TYR A 189 0.70 -2.88 -24.36
CA TYR A 189 -0.20 -4.02 -24.20
C TYR A 189 0.16 -4.80 -22.94
N ILE A 190 -0.80 -4.91 -22.02
CA ILE A 190 -0.62 -5.66 -20.77
C ILE A 190 -1.72 -6.71 -20.56
N LYS A 191 -1.32 -7.85 -20.01
CA LYS A 191 -2.21 -8.90 -19.54
C LYS A 191 -2.11 -9.03 -18.02
N ILE A 192 -3.26 -9.15 -17.37
CA ILE A 192 -3.37 -9.23 -15.92
C ILE A 192 -3.96 -10.58 -15.53
N PHE A 193 -3.27 -11.30 -14.66
CA PHE A 193 -3.67 -12.57 -14.08
C PHE A 193 -3.72 -12.43 -12.56
N ILE A 194 -4.58 -13.20 -11.88
CA ILE A 194 -4.66 -13.18 -10.42
C ILE A 194 -4.69 -14.58 -9.84
N ASN A 195 -4.18 -14.70 -8.61
CA ASN A 195 -4.24 -15.91 -7.79
C ASN A 195 -3.74 -17.17 -8.53
N LEU A 196 -2.68 -17.02 -9.31
CA LEU A 196 -2.07 -18.15 -10.00
C LEU A 196 -1.49 -19.15 -9.00
N PRO A 197 -1.65 -20.47 -9.23
CA PRO A 197 -1.22 -21.50 -8.29
C PRO A 197 0.30 -21.71 -8.25
N ARG A 198 1.01 -21.19 -9.27
CA ARG A 198 2.46 -21.27 -9.46
C ARG A 198 2.92 -20.03 -10.23
N SER A 199 4.22 -19.78 -10.26
CA SER A 199 4.81 -18.76 -11.13
C SER A 199 4.49 -19.05 -12.60
N MET A 200 4.30 -17.97 -13.34
CA MET A 200 3.97 -17.97 -14.77
C MET A 200 5.21 -17.56 -15.55
N ASP A 201 5.44 -18.21 -16.67
CA ASP A 201 6.49 -17.84 -17.63
C ASP A 201 5.89 -17.11 -18.84
N PHE A 202 6.78 -16.62 -19.73
CA PHE A 202 6.39 -15.86 -20.91
C PHE A 202 5.52 -16.69 -21.89
N GLU A 203 5.86 -17.97 -22.11
CA GLU A 203 5.07 -18.84 -23.00
C GLU A 203 3.64 -19.05 -22.50
N GLU A 204 3.48 -19.27 -21.19
CA GLU A 204 2.18 -19.42 -20.55
C GLU A 204 1.40 -18.10 -20.56
N ALA A 205 2.05 -16.96 -20.33
CA ALA A 205 1.44 -15.64 -20.35
C ALA A 205 0.93 -15.24 -21.75
N GLU A 206 1.63 -15.64 -22.81
CA GLU A 206 1.20 -15.39 -24.19
C GLU A 206 -0.06 -16.17 -24.57
N ARG A 207 -0.15 -17.44 -24.15
CA ARG A 207 -1.21 -18.36 -24.57
C ARG A 207 -2.44 -18.35 -23.68
N SER A 208 -2.26 -18.02 -22.40
CA SER A 208 -3.34 -18.05 -21.42
C SER A 208 -4.30 -16.88 -21.57
N GLU A 209 -5.58 -17.12 -21.27
CA GLU A 209 -6.59 -16.07 -21.18
C GLU A 209 -6.39 -15.28 -19.88
N PRO A 210 -6.17 -13.95 -19.96
CA PRO A 210 -5.98 -13.14 -18.76
C PRO A 210 -7.30 -12.85 -18.06
N THR A 211 -7.21 -12.53 -16.77
CA THR A 211 -8.35 -11.98 -16.04
C THR A 211 -8.80 -10.66 -16.68
N GLN A 212 -7.85 -9.84 -17.13
CA GLN A 212 -8.09 -8.66 -17.94
C GLN A 212 -6.89 -8.39 -18.86
N ALA A 213 -7.16 -8.08 -20.12
CA ALA A 213 -6.18 -7.52 -21.05
C ALA A 213 -6.48 -6.03 -21.25
N LEU A 214 -5.43 -5.23 -21.43
CA LEU A 214 -5.51 -3.79 -21.62
C LEU A 214 -4.55 -3.36 -22.72
N GLU A 215 -5.01 -2.43 -23.54
CA GLU A 215 -4.19 -1.61 -24.43
C GLU A 215 -4.17 -0.21 -23.84
N LEU A 216 -2.98 0.21 -23.39
CA LEU A 216 -2.75 1.50 -22.75
C LEU A 216 -2.51 2.55 -23.83
N GLY A 217 -3.11 3.71 -23.65
CA GLY A 217 -2.83 4.92 -24.42
C GLY A 217 -1.73 5.76 -23.76
N PRO A 218 -1.16 6.74 -24.49
CA PRO A 218 -0.15 7.64 -23.93
C PRO A 218 -0.60 8.41 -22.68
N GLU A 219 -1.90 8.69 -22.54
CA GLU A 219 -2.43 9.36 -21.34
C GLU A 219 -2.52 8.42 -20.12
N ASP A 220 -2.61 7.10 -20.33
CA ASP A 220 -2.73 6.13 -19.24
C ASP A 220 -1.42 5.95 -18.48
N ILE A 221 -0.27 6.22 -19.14
CA ILE A 221 1.08 6.02 -18.60
C ILE A 221 1.73 7.30 -18.05
N LYS A 222 1.00 8.41 -18.00
CA LYS A 222 1.45 9.68 -17.42
C LYS A 222 1.31 9.69 -15.90
N GLU A 223 1.82 10.75 -15.26
CA GLU A 223 1.81 10.92 -13.80
C GLU A 223 0.38 10.86 -13.19
N ASP A 224 -0.59 11.47 -13.86
CA ASP A 224 -2.01 11.50 -13.51
C ASP A 224 -2.81 10.35 -14.13
N GLY A 225 -2.19 9.51 -14.95
CA GLY A 225 -2.79 8.37 -15.60
C GLY A 225 -3.36 7.35 -14.60
N ILE A 226 -4.62 6.94 -14.81
CA ILE A 226 -5.30 5.93 -14.00
C ILE A 226 -5.88 4.86 -14.90
N ILE A 227 -5.40 3.63 -14.73
CA ILE A 227 -5.84 2.48 -15.50
C ILE A 227 -6.98 1.80 -14.75
N GLN A 228 -8.19 1.91 -15.28
CA GLN A 228 -9.38 1.34 -14.66
C GLN A 228 -9.41 -0.19 -14.81
N LEU A 229 -9.47 -0.90 -13.69
CA LEU A 229 -9.67 -2.34 -13.67
C LEU A 229 -11.15 -2.69 -13.60
N ARG A 230 -11.52 -3.87 -14.11
CA ARG A 230 -12.87 -4.44 -13.97
C ARG A 230 -13.05 -4.96 -12.56
N TYR A 231 -13.26 -4.06 -11.60
CA TYR A 231 -13.38 -4.33 -10.16
C TYR A 231 -14.11 -5.65 -9.81
N VAL A 232 -15.21 -5.97 -10.50
CA VAL A 232 -15.97 -7.23 -10.33
C VAL A 232 -15.15 -8.52 -10.48
N LYS A 233 -14.06 -8.50 -11.25
CA LYS A 233 -13.13 -9.63 -11.42
C LYS A 233 -12.04 -9.67 -10.34
N PHE A 234 -11.79 -8.56 -9.66
CA PHE A 234 -10.69 -8.38 -8.70
C PHE A 234 -11.21 -8.17 -7.28
N GLN A 235 -12.14 -9.01 -6.81
CA GLN A 235 -12.76 -8.90 -5.48
C GLN A 235 -12.01 -9.61 -4.36
N ASN A 236 -11.07 -10.50 -4.69
CA ASN A 236 -10.34 -11.30 -3.70
C ASN A 236 -8.99 -11.71 -4.29
N VAL A 237 -8.03 -10.79 -4.26
CA VAL A 237 -6.71 -10.94 -4.88
C VAL A 237 -5.66 -11.11 -3.80
N ASN A 238 -4.96 -12.24 -3.82
CA ASN A 238 -3.79 -12.52 -2.98
C ASN A 238 -2.49 -12.29 -3.76
N SER A 239 -2.51 -12.56 -5.06
CA SER A 239 -1.40 -12.28 -5.97
C SER A 239 -1.93 -11.81 -7.32
N VAL A 240 -1.14 -10.99 -7.99
CA VAL A 240 -1.42 -10.50 -9.35
C VAL A 240 -0.14 -10.59 -10.17
N THR A 241 -0.25 -11.12 -11.38
CA THR A 241 0.83 -11.18 -12.35
C THR A 241 0.47 -10.28 -13.53
N LEU A 242 1.34 -9.31 -13.81
CA LEU A 242 1.28 -8.43 -14.96
C LEU A 242 2.29 -8.93 -15.99
N PHE A 243 1.79 -9.29 -17.16
CA PHE A 243 2.63 -9.53 -18.32
C PHE A 243 2.55 -8.30 -19.23
N VAL A 244 3.66 -7.56 -19.31
CA VAL A 244 3.84 -6.50 -20.29
C VAL A 244 4.33 -7.16 -21.57
N GLN A 245 3.50 -7.04 -22.61
CA GLN A 245 3.74 -7.72 -23.89
C GLN A 245 4.45 -6.81 -24.90
N SER A 246 4.21 -5.50 -24.84
CA SER A 246 4.88 -4.54 -25.72
C SER A 246 4.91 -3.14 -25.11
N ASN A 247 5.71 -2.26 -25.71
CA ASN A 247 5.75 -0.82 -25.42
C ASN A 247 5.10 0.03 -26.52
N HIS A 248 5.13 1.36 -26.34
CA HIS A 248 4.48 2.33 -27.22
C HIS A 248 5.26 2.66 -28.50
N GLY A 249 6.59 2.59 -28.47
CA GLY A 249 7.49 3.03 -29.54
C GLY A 249 8.06 1.91 -30.40
N ASP A 250 7.67 0.65 -30.16
CA ASP A 250 8.38 -0.53 -30.68
C ASP A 250 9.88 -0.49 -30.31
N GLU A 251 10.18 0.05 -29.12
CA GLU A 251 11.52 0.14 -28.56
C GLU A 251 11.99 -1.25 -28.10
N GLU A 252 13.31 -1.46 -28.05
CA GLU A 252 13.86 -2.77 -27.65
C GLU A 252 13.58 -3.11 -26.18
N THR A 253 13.35 -2.11 -25.33
CA THR A 253 13.10 -2.31 -23.89
C THR A 253 11.89 -1.53 -23.42
N THR A 254 11.26 -2.03 -22.36
CA THR A 254 10.19 -1.33 -21.64
C THR A 254 10.74 -0.74 -20.35
N ARG A 255 10.31 0.49 -20.05
CA ARG A 255 10.59 1.16 -18.77
C ARG A 255 9.31 1.48 -18.02
N ILE A 256 9.31 1.19 -16.72
CA ILE A 256 8.24 1.54 -15.80
C ILE A 256 8.84 2.42 -14.70
N THR A 257 8.39 3.67 -14.66
CA THR A 257 8.89 4.68 -13.71
C THR A 257 8.16 4.61 -12.38
N TYR A 258 6.86 4.31 -12.39
CA TYR A 258 6.08 4.13 -11.17
C TYR A 258 4.94 3.15 -11.36
N PHE A 259 4.72 2.32 -10.34
CA PHE A 259 3.72 1.28 -10.35
C PHE A 259 3.06 1.15 -8.97
N THR A 260 1.73 1.19 -8.94
CA THR A 260 0.95 0.82 -7.77
C THR A 260 -0.45 0.34 -8.14
N PHE A 261 -1.06 -0.45 -7.24
CA PHE A 261 -2.47 -0.75 -7.29
C PHE A 261 -3.27 0.16 -6.36
N ILE A 262 -4.45 0.55 -6.82
CA ILE A 262 -5.42 1.32 -6.04
C ILE A 262 -6.63 0.42 -5.76
N GLY A 263 -7.03 0.37 -4.49
CA GLY A 263 -8.08 -0.53 -4.07
C GLY A 263 -8.36 -0.49 -2.59
N THR A 264 -8.82 -1.61 -2.03
CA THR A 264 -9.05 -1.77 -0.59
C THR A 264 -8.71 -3.19 -0.15
N PRO A 265 -8.35 -3.44 1.10
CA PRO A 265 -8.31 -4.81 1.61
C PRO A 265 -9.72 -5.43 1.60
N VAL A 266 -9.81 -6.75 1.34
CA VAL A 266 -11.09 -7.49 1.41
C VAL A 266 -11.69 -7.39 2.80
N GLN A 267 -10.83 -7.55 3.80
CA GLN A 267 -11.14 -7.29 5.20
C GLN A 267 -10.45 -5.99 5.59
N ALA A 268 -11.15 -4.87 5.45
CA ALA A 268 -10.90 -3.77 6.37
C ALA A 268 -11.28 -4.28 7.77
N THR A 269 -10.55 -3.92 8.83
CA THR A 269 -11.14 -4.03 10.18
C THR A 269 -12.37 -3.13 10.18
N ASN A 270 -13.53 -3.72 9.88
CA ASN A 270 -14.73 -3.02 9.46
C ASN A 270 -15.47 -2.56 10.71
N MET A 271 -15.23 -1.32 11.16
CA MET A 271 -15.86 -0.78 12.38
C MET A 271 -17.37 -0.51 12.21
N ASN A 272 -17.91 -0.62 11.00
CA ASN A 272 -19.34 -0.48 10.71
C ASN A 272 -20.15 -1.77 10.95
N ASP A 273 -19.50 -2.93 11.17
CA ASP A 273 -20.20 -4.20 11.40
C ASP A 273 -20.76 -4.37 12.83
N PHE A 274 -20.54 -3.38 13.72
CA PHE A 274 -21.13 -3.34 15.05
C PHE A 274 -22.21 -2.25 15.16
N LYS A 275 -23.39 -2.51 14.58
CA LYS A 275 -24.59 -1.77 15.01
C LYS A 275 -25.04 -2.27 16.38
N ARG A 276 -25.18 -1.29 17.28
CA ARG A 276 -25.73 -1.31 18.64
C ARG A 276 -26.76 -2.43 18.89
N VAL A 277 -26.53 -3.21 19.94
CA VAL A 277 -27.60 -3.75 20.79
C VAL A 277 -27.68 -2.87 22.01
#